data_AF-A0A7J6PFG8-F1
#
_entry.id   AF-A0A7J6PFG8-F1
#
_cell.length_a   1.000
_cell.length_b   1.000
_cell.length_c   1.000
_cell.angle_alpha   90.00
_cell.angle_beta   90.00
_cell.angle_gamma   90.00
#
_symmetry.space_group_name_H-M   'P 1'
#
loop_
_entity.id
_entity.type
_entity.pdbx_description
1 polymer ?
#
loop_
_entity_poly.entity_id
_entity_poly.type
_entity_poly.pdbx_seq_one_letter_code
_entity_poly.pdbx_strand_id
1 'polypeptide(L)'
;MNMAVFTSELSTVHHRVLWALGKDSSTVMTESPKKRGSVVKEPSHASKAMGVILPCIGYFMVLAFGPTILRRCAVAAGIDLNGQGTTGNALADAAGVVLLFLVLAEAPLPGPLVVTVAATLASIPMHVYGTAVKVMLSYVDEWSFMAFVVPYTICCTYWLTSTAAYIIEYFNLFPVEERIIQPRRRLLPKDPKFHRLLRVCALNTIVLVPLIGMGSFYLQQYRDTIGLYVDMDPERLPSKLEIAVQMIYFILVNEFLFFYGHWLFHASPYLYKKIHKMHHEYPAPNVFASLYCHPLELVIADFVPLGAGAFCLGAHCCNT
;
A
#
# COMPACT_ATOMS: atom_id res chain seq x y z
N MET A 1 23.28 -13.68 0.64
CA MET A 1 23.30 -12.24 0.97
C MET A 1 21.90 -11.90 1.47
N ASN A 2 21.73 -11.51 2.74
CA ASN A 2 20.41 -11.49 3.37
C ASN A 2 19.52 -10.35 2.85
N MET A 3 18.26 -10.66 2.50
CA MET A 3 17.22 -9.67 2.13
C MET A 3 17.07 -8.57 3.19
N ALA A 4 17.25 -8.89 4.48
CA ALA A 4 17.24 -7.91 5.56
C ALA A 4 18.32 -6.81 5.42
N VAL A 5 19.46 -7.11 4.78
CA VAL A 5 20.47 -6.10 4.43
C VAL A 5 19.97 -5.25 3.25
N PHE A 6 19.33 -5.84 2.25
CA PHE A 6 18.81 -5.09 1.10
C PHE A 6 17.64 -4.16 1.46
N THR A 7 16.74 -4.57 2.35
CA THR A 7 15.63 -3.72 2.85
C THR A 7 16.09 -2.66 3.85
N SER A 8 17.12 -2.93 4.65
CA SER A 8 17.75 -1.88 5.49
C SER A 8 18.61 -0.91 4.68
N GLU A 9 19.31 -1.37 3.63
CA GLU A 9 19.97 -0.51 2.64
C GLU A 9 18.93 0.35 1.88
N LEU A 10 17.81 -0.21 1.42
CA LEU A 10 16.73 0.55 0.75
C LEU A 10 16.07 1.58 1.69
N SER A 11 15.72 1.20 2.92
CA SER A 11 15.16 2.14 3.90
C SER A 11 16.16 3.24 4.27
N THR A 12 17.45 2.93 4.39
CA THR A 12 18.49 3.95 4.65
C THR A 12 18.83 4.79 3.42
N VAL A 13 18.75 4.26 2.20
CA VAL A 13 18.83 5.05 0.96
C VAL A 13 17.63 5.99 0.87
N HIS A 14 16.42 5.51 1.15
CA HIS A 14 15.22 6.34 1.19
C HIS A 14 15.36 7.47 2.24
N HIS A 15 15.80 7.13 3.46
CA HIS A 15 16.06 8.10 4.52
C HIS A 15 17.19 9.09 4.18
N ARG A 16 18.25 8.64 3.48
CA ARG A 16 19.39 9.49 3.05
C ARG A 16 19.03 10.40 1.88
N VAL A 17 18.18 9.94 0.95
CA VAL A 17 17.65 10.78 -0.14
C VAL A 17 16.72 11.85 0.42
N LEU A 18 15.81 11.50 1.33
CA LEU A 18 14.96 12.47 2.03
C LEU A 18 15.78 13.46 2.88
N TRP A 19 16.81 13.00 3.60
CA TRP A 19 17.75 13.84 4.34
C TRP A 19 18.54 14.79 3.41
N ALA A 20 19.06 14.29 2.28
CA ALA A 20 19.81 15.10 1.32
C ALA A 20 18.95 16.18 0.62
N LEU A 21 17.64 15.93 0.48
CA LEU A 21 16.66 16.87 -0.06
C LEU A 21 16.15 17.89 0.98
N GLY A 22 16.34 17.61 2.29
CA GLY A 22 15.93 18.47 3.41
C GLY A 22 17.10 19.00 4.24
N LYS A 23 18.02 19.78 3.63
CA LYS A 23 19.20 20.32 4.30
C LYS A 23 18.89 21.13 5.57
N ASP A 24 19.61 20.76 6.64
CA ASP A 24 19.85 21.42 7.93
C ASP A 24 19.06 22.68 8.30
N SER A 25 18.24 22.57 9.34
CA SER A 25 17.78 23.70 10.16
C SER A 25 18.77 24.10 11.26
N SER A 26 20.04 23.70 11.16
CA SER A 26 21.06 23.91 12.20
C SER A 26 22.47 24.09 11.64
N THR A 27 22.78 25.27 11.13
CA THR A 27 24.16 25.76 11.06
C THR A 27 24.21 27.19 11.59
N VAL A 28 24.52 27.29 12.89
CA VAL A 28 24.85 28.54 13.58
C VAL A 28 26.17 29.09 13.02
N MET A 29 26.33 30.42 13.08
CA MET A 29 27.49 31.12 12.53
C MET A 29 28.84 30.53 12.99
N THR A 30 29.68 30.16 12.02
CA THR A 30 31.12 30.43 12.07
C THR A 30 31.58 30.84 10.67
N GLU A 31 31.91 32.13 10.48
CA GLU A 31 32.58 32.55 9.26
C GLU A 31 34.04 32.07 9.28
N SER A 32 34.48 31.47 8.18
CA SER A 32 35.88 31.17 7.90
C SER A 32 36.24 31.71 6.51
N PRO A 33 37.45 32.25 6.27
CA PRO A 33 37.71 33.04 5.07
C PRO A 33 37.58 32.25 3.76
N LYS A 34 36.76 32.77 2.84
CA LYS A 34 36.52 32.18 1.51
C LYS A 34 37.82 31.99 0.72
N LYS A 35 38.21 30.74 0.45
CA LYS A 35 39.00 30.43 -0.75
C LYS A 35 38.09 30.50 -1.99
N ARG A 36 38.49 31.26 -3.02
CA ARG A 36 37.82 31.30 -4.32
C ARG A 36 38.00 29.95 -5.05
N GLY A 37 37.08 29.02 -4.81
CA GLY A 37 36.81 27.89 -5.71
C GLY A 37 35.79 28.30 -6.78
N SER A 38 35.80 27.59 -7.92
CA SER A 38 34.86 27.83 -9.02
C SER A 38 33.40 27.69 -8.57
N VAL A 39 32.57 28.65 -8.96
CA VAL A 39 31.12 28.59 -8.73
C VAL A 39 30.53 27.56 -9.69
N VAL A 40 30.49 26.30 -9.25
CA VAL A 40 29.58 25.31 -9.83
C VAL A 40 28.17 25.84 -9.60
N LYS A 41 27.50 26.28 -10.68
CA LYS A 41 26.08 26.67 -10.60
C LYS A 41 25.31 25.43 -10.12
N GLU A 42 24.78 25.48 -8.90
CA GLU A 42 23.83 24.46 -8.48
C GLU A 42 22.66 24.42 -9.48
N PRO A 43 22.22 23.22 -9.90
CA PRO A 43 21.07 23.11 -10.79
C PRO A 43 19.84 23.76 -10.14
N SER A 44 19.08 24.51 -10.94
CA SER A 44 17.88 25.22 -10.45
C SER A 44 16.90 24.23 -9.82
N HIS A 45 16.08 24.68 -8.86
CA HIS A 45 15.05 23.85 -8.25
C HIS A 45 14.14 23.19 -9.30
N ALA A 46 13.85 23.88 -10.41
CA ALA A 46 13.13 23.30 -11.55
C ALA A 46 13.88 22.14 -12.21
N SER A 47 15.19 22.27 -12.50
CA SER A 47 15.96 21.16 -13.11
C SER A 47 16.19 19.98 -12.16
N LYS A 48 16.34 20.23 -10.84
CA LYS A 48 16.37 19.17 -9.81
C LYS A 48 15.02 18.44 -9.74
N ALA A 49 13.90 19.15 -9.84
CA ALA A 49 12.56 18.56 -9.88
C ALA A 49 12.32 17.77 -11.19
N MET A 50 12.74 18.30 -12.35
CA MET A 50 12.60 17.60 -13.65
C MET A 50 13.34 16.25 -13.68
N GLY A 51 14.48 16.14 -13.00
CA GLY A 51 15.20 14.86 -12.84
C GLY A 51 14.43 13.78 -12.08
N VAL A 52 13.43 14.15 -11.27
CA VAL A 52 12.51 13.23 -10.59
C VAL A 52 11.23 13.03 -11.42
N ILE A 53 10.69 14.10 -11.99
CA ILE A 53 9.40 14.08 -12.73
C ILE A 53 9.47 13.25 -14.03
N LEU A 54 10.60 13.27 -14.76
CA LEU A 54 10.69 12.53 -16.03
C LEU A 54 10.60 11.00 -15.84
N PRO A 55 11.33 10.39 -14.87
CA PRO A 55 11.10 9.00 -14.48
C PRO A 55 9.65 8.70 -14.04
N CYS A 56 8.98 9.62 -13.33
CA CYS A 56 7.59 9.45 -12.93
C CYS A 56 6.66 9.26 -14.14
N ILE A 57 6.84 10.06 -15.20
CA ILE A 57 6.01 9.97 -16.41
C ILE A 57 6.25 8.63 -17.12
N GLY A 58 7.51 8.18 -17.22
CA GLY A 58 7.84 6.88 -17.79
C GLY A 58 7.23 5.71 -17.01
N TYR A 59 7.34 5.73 -15.67
CA TYR A 59 6.77 4.70 -14.81
C TYR A 59 5.23 4.73 -14.82
N PHE A 60 4.62 5.92 -14.77
CA PHE A 60 3.17 6.09 -14.89
C PHE A 60 2.64 5.60 -16.25
N MET A 61 3.37 5.83 -17.35
CA MET A 61 3.03 5.26 -18.66
C MET A 61 3.12 3.73 -18.66
N VAL A 62 4.14 3.14 -18.03
CA VAL A 62 4.25 1.68 -17.88
C VAL A 62 3.11 1.11 -17.02
N LEU A 63 2.69 1.81 -15.96
CA LEU A 63 1.53 1.42 -15.17
C LEU A 63 0.21 1.58 -15.96
N ALA A 64 -0.01 2.70 -16.64
CA ALA A 64 -1.26 2.98 -17.34
C ALA A 64 -1.47 2.10 -18.60
N PHE A 65 -0.40 1.78 -19.34
CA PHE A 65 -0.48 0.99 -20.57
C PHE A 65 -0.04 -0.47 -20.41
N GLY A 66 0.68 -0.80 -19.33
CA GLY A 66 1.13 -2.15 -18.99
C GLY A 66 0.04 -3.23 -19.05
N PRO A 67 -1.17 -3.02 -18.47
CA PRO A 67 -2.26 -3.99 -18.55
C PRO A 67 -2.65 -4.36 -19.99
N THR A 68 -2.74 -3.36 -20.88
CA THR A 68 -3.07 -3.58 -22.30
C THR A 68 -1.96 -4.35 -23.02
N ILE A 69 -0.70 -4.09 -22.68
CA ILE A 69 0.46 -4.79 -23.25
C ILE A 69 0.51 -6.24 -22.76
N LEU A 70 0.40 -6.47 -21.44
CA LEU A 70 0.36 -7.83 -20.86
C LEU A 70 -0.78 -8.65 -21.44
N ARG A 71 -2.00 -8.10 -21.54
CA ARG A 71 -3.16 -8.79 -22.11
C ARG A 71 -2.91 -9.23 -23.56
N ARG A 72 -2.29 -8.38 -24.38
CA ARG A 72 -1.92 -8.73 -25.77
C ARG A 72 -0.83 -9.81 -25.82
N CYS A 73 0.18 -9.75 -24.96
CA CYS A 73 1.22 -10.77 -24.87
C CYS A 73 0.67 -12.12 -24.39
N ALA A 74 -0.25 -12.14 -23.43
CA ALA A 74 -0.88 -13.35 -22.92
C ALA A 74 -1.73 -14.05 -23.99
N VAL A 75 -2.58 -13.31 -24.71
CA VAL A 75 -3.35 -13.86 -25.85
C VAL A 75 -2.42 -14.40 -26.94
N ALA A 76 -1.32 -13.69 -27.25
CA ALA A 76 -0.32 -14.15 -28.21
C ALA A 76 0.45 -15.41 -27.75
N ALA A 77 0.54 -15.64 -26.44
CA ALA A 77 1.13 -16.84 -25.84
C ALA A 77 0.13 -18.02 -25.70
N GLY A 78 -1.12 -17.86 -26.17
CA GLY A 78 -2.16 -18.90 -26.05
C GLY A 78 -2.70 -19.07 -24.64
N ILE A 79 -2.57 -18.07 -23.76
CA ILE A 79 -3.18 -18.05 -22.43
C ILE A 79 -4.66 -17.71 -22.57
N ASP A 80 -5.53 -18.56 -22.04
CA ASP A 80 -6.96 -18.29 -21.96
C ASP A 80 -7.23 -17.18 -20.92
N LEU A 81 -7.93 -16.13 -21.35
CA LEU A 81 -8.40 -15.00 -20.55
C LEU A 81 -9.93 -14.86 -20.60
N ASN A 82 -10.64 -15.93 -20.98
CA ASN A 82 -12.11 -15.96 -21.02
C ASN A 82 -12.75 -16.18 -19.63
N GLY A 83 -11.97 -16.29 -18.56
CA GLY A 83 -12.46 -16.34 -17.18
C GLY A 83 -12.86 -17.72 -16.66
N GLN A 84 -12.24 -18.81 -17.13
CA GLN A 84 -12.60 -20.16 -16.65
C GLN A 84 -11.88 -20.61 -15.37
N GLY A 85 -11.19 -19.71 -14.65
CA GLY A 85 -10.37 -20.05 -13.48
C GLY A 85 -9.09 -20.83 -13.79
N THR A 86 -8.75 -20.96 -15.07
CA THR A 86 -7.56 -21.62 -15.63
C THR A 86 -7.05 -20.79 -16.81
N THR A 87 -5.76 -20.89 -17.10
CA THR A 87 -5.12 -20.35 -18.31
C THR A 87 -5.29 -21.24 -19.54
N GLY A 88 -5.94 -22.41 -19.41
CA GLY A 88 -5.98 -23.46 -20.45
C GLY A 88 -4.65 -24.22 -20.62
N ASN A 89 -3.61 -23.88 -19.84
CA ASN A 89 -2.27 -24.43 -19.95
C ASN A 89 -1.76 -24.89 -18.58
N ALA A 90 -1.56 -26.20 -18.41
CA ALA A 90 -1.18 -26.80 -17.13
C ALA A 90 0.15 -26.27 -16.55
N LEU A 91 1.11 -25.88 -17.39
CA LEU A 91 2.37 -25.29 -16.93
C LEU A 91 2.17 -23.85 -16.44
N ALA A 92 1.35 -23.07 -17.14
CA ALA A 92 1.02 -21.70 -16.74
C ALA A 92 0.15 -21.66 -15.47
N ASP A 93 -0.77 -22.62 -15.31
CA ASP A 93 -1.54 -22.79 -14.07
C ASP A 93 -0.66 -23.19 -12.88
N ALA A 94 0.27 -24.14 -13.07
CA ALA A 94 1.22 -24.54 -12.03
C ALA A 94 2.17 -23.38 -11.65
N ALA A 95 2.67 -22.64 -12.64
CA ALA A 95 3.46 -21.43 -12.40
C ALA A 95 2.63 -20.35 -11.68
N GLY A 96 1.33 -20.22 -12.00
CA GLY A 96 0.39 -19.33 -11.33
C GLY A 96 0.17 -19.66 -9.86
N VAL A 97 0.05 -20.94 -9.50
CA VAL A 97 0.00 -21.39 -8.09
C VAL A 97 1.27 -20.97 -7.34
N VAL A 98 2.44 -21.25 -7.91
CA VAL A 98 3.74 -20.93 -7.28
C VAL A 98 3.93 -19.41 -7.14
N LEU A 99 3.61 -18.64 -8.18
CA LEU A 99 3.74 -17.18 -8.15
C LEU A 99 2.76 -16.55 -7.14
N LEU A 100 1.51 -17.01 -7.11
CA LEU A 100 0.51 -16.56 -6.13
C LEU A 100 0.95 -16.86 -4.70
N PHE A 101 1.50 -18.04 -4.44
CA PHE A 101 2.10 -18.39 -3.15
C PHE A 101 3.22 -17.42 -2.76
N LEU A 102 4.18 -17.16 -3.66
CA LEU A 102 5.31 -16.26 -3.38
C LEU A 102 4.83 -14.83 -3.06
N VAL A 103 3.89 -14.30 -3.84
CA VAL A 103 3.32 -12.96 -3.62
C VAL A 103 2.60 -12.88 -2.26
N LEU A 104 1.78 -13.88 -1.93
CA LEU A 104 1.06 -13.94 -0.65
C LEU A 104 1.99 -14.17 0.56
N ALA A 105 3.11 -14.86 0.38
CA ALA A 105 4.05 -15.16 1.45
C ALA A 105 4.97 -13.98 1.80
N GLU A 106 5.35 -13.16 0.81
CA GLU A 106 6.26 -12.02 1.00
C GLU A 106 5.53 -10.73 1.41
N ALA A 107 4.29 -10.50 0.95
CA ALA A 107 3.57 -9.25 1.20
C ALA A 107 3.44 -8.84 2.69
N PRO A 108 3.24 -9.77 3.67
CA PRO A 108 3.10 -9.41 5.08
C PRO A 108 4.40 -9.44 5.91
N LEU A 109 5.57 -9.59 5.27
CA LEU A 109 6.82 -10.15 5.82
C LEU A 109 6.72 -11.67 6.08
N PRO A 110 7.68 -12.48 5.62
CA PRO A 110 7.58 -13.94 5.70
C PRO A 110 7.75 -14.44 7.14
N GLY A 111 6.70 -15.09 7.66
CA GLY A 111 6.70 -15.83 8.93
C GLY A 111 5.98 -17.17 8.78
N PRO A 112 6.21 -18.16 9.67
CA PRO A 112 5.68 -19.52 9.49
C PRO A 112 4.16 -19.60 9.30
N LEU A 113 3.40 -18.77 10.04
CA LEU A 113 1.95 -18.65 9.89
C LEU A 113 1.57 -18.06 8.52
N VAL A 114 2.20 -16.96 8.12
CA VAL A 114 1.98 -16.27 6.84
C VAL A 114 2.25 -17.22 5.67
N VAL A 115 3.39 -17.92 5.69
CA VAL A 115 3.77 -18.90 4.67
C VAL A 115 2.75 -20.06 4.60
N THR A 116 2.26 -20.54 5.75
CA THR A 116 1.25 -21.61 5.80
C THR A 116 -0.09 -21.16 5.23
N VAL A 117 -0.55 -19.95 5.58
CA VAL A 117 -1.79 -19.36 5.05
C VAL A 117 -1.64 -19.10 3.54
N ALA A 118 -0.53 -18.50 3.10
CA ALA A 118 -0.24 -18.27 1.68
C ALA A 118 -0.23 -19.57 0.86
N ALA A 119 0.41 -20.63 1.36
CA ALA A 119 0.44 -21.93 0.70
C ALA A 119 -0.95 -22.56 0.62
N THR A 120 -1.75 -22.43 1.70
CA THR A 120 -3.13 -22.91 1.74
C THR A 120 -3.98 -22.18 0.70
N LEU A 121 -3.97 -20.85 0.70
CA LEU A 121 -4.74 -20.02 -0.24
C LEU A 121 -4.34 -20.28 -1.70
N ALA A 122 -3.04 -20.33 -2.01
CA ALA A 122 -2.56 -20.63 -3.36
C ALA A 122 -2.97 -22.04 -3.84
N SER A 123 -3.18 -22.99 -2.92
CA SER A 123 -3.58 -24.37 -3.23
C SER A 123 -5.09 -24.57 -3.44
N ILE A 124 -5.95 -23.65 -3.01
CA ILE A 124 -7.41 -23.77 -3.15
C ILE A 124 -7.81 -23.73 -4.64
N PRO A 125 -8.59 -24.68 -5.17
CA PRO A 125 -9.05 -24.66 -6.56
C PRO A 125 -9.92 -23.44 -6.91
N MET A 126 -9.85 -22.91 -8.13
CA MET A 126 -10.58 -21.69 -8.51
C MET A 126 -12.11 -21.84 -8.41
N HIS A 127 -12.66 -23.02 -8.69
CA HIS A 127 -14.10 -23.26 -8.52
C HIS A 127 -14.57 -23.15 -7.05
N VAL A 128 -13.69 -23.40 -6.07
CA VAL A 128 -14.00 -23.21 -4.65
C VAL A 128 -14.06 -21.71 -4.33
N TYR A 129 -13.12 -20.92 -4.84
CA TYR A 129 -13.17 -19.46 -4.76
C TYR A 129 -14.45 -18.91 -5.40
N GLY A 130 -14.78 -19.32 -6.63
CA GLY A 130 -16.01 -18.90 -7.30
C GLY A 130 -17.29 -19.32 -6.55
N THR A 131 -17.30 -20.49 -5.90
CA THR A 131 -18.42 -20.91 -5.05
C THR A 131 -18.53 -20.04 -3.80
N ALA A 132 -17.42 -19.74 -3.13
CA ALA A 132 -17.40 -18.86 -1.96
C ALA A 132 -17.87 -17.44 -2.31
N VAL A 133 -17.43 -16.90 -3.45
CA VAL A 133 -17.87 -15.59 -3.97
C VAL A 133 -19.35 -15.61 -4.34
N LYS A 134 -19.86 -16.63 -5.05
CA LYS A 134 -21.30 -16.82 -5.33
C LYS A 134 -22.15 -16.84 -4.07
N VAL A 135 -21.71 -17.56 -3.04
CA VAL A 135 -22.42 -17.62 -1.75
C VAL A 135 -22.40 -16.25 -1.07
N MET A 136 -21.26 -15.57 -1.03
CA MET A 136 -21.12 -14.23 -0.45
C MET A 136 -22.02 -13.19 -1.16
N LEU A 137 -22.04 -13.18 -2.50
CA LEU A 137 -22.91 -12.30 -3.30
C LEU A 137 -24.41 -12.59 -3.14
N SER A 138 -24.79 -13.79 -2.67
CA SER A 138 -26.20 -14.09 -2.36
C SER A 138 -26.72 -13.37 -1.10
N TYR A 139 -25.83 -12.81 -0.29
CA TYR A 139 -26.16 -12.06 0.93
C TYR A 139 -25.86 -10.55 0.85
N VAL A 140 -24.83 -10.15 0.10
CA VAL A 140 -24.36 -8.77 0.00
C VAL A 140 -23.94 -8.51 -1.44
N ASP A 141 -24.53 -7.51 -2.09
CA ASP A 141 -24.09 -7.10 -3.43
C ASP A 141 -22.65 -6.57 -3.42
N GLU A 142 -21.98 -6.63 -4.57
CA GLU A 142 -20.59 -6.21 -4.79
C GLU A 142 -20.26 -4.84 -4.18
N TRP A 143 -21.19 -3.89 -4.33
CA TRP A 143 -20.97 -2.49 -4.01
C TRP A 143 -21.26 -2.20 -2.54
N SER A 144 -22.23 -2.89 -1.94
CA SER A 144 -22.36 -2.99 -0.48
C SER A 144 -21.16 -3.71 0.16
N PHE A 145 -20.58 -4.71 -0.49
CA PHE A 145 -19.37 -5.38 -0.02
C PHE A 145 -18.18 -4.40 0.01
N MET A 146 -17.95 -3.67 -1.08
CA MET A 146 -16.88 -2.66 -1.15
C MET A 146 -17.13 -1.45 -0.23
N ALA A 147 -18.38 -0.99 -0.09
CA ALA A 147 -18.72 0.20 0.70
C ALA A 147 -18.81 -0.07 2.21
N PHE A 148 -19.13 -1.30 2.64
CA PHE A 148 -19.34 -1.63 4.05
C PHE A 148 -18.44 -2.76 4.55
N VAL A 149 -18.38 -3.90 3.85
CA VAL A 149 -17.65 -5.09 4.33
C VAL A 149 -16.13 -4.86 4.30
N VAL A 150 -15.60 -4.22 3.26
CA VAL A 150 -14.16 -3.89 3.18
C VAL A 150 -13.75 -2.86 4.25
N PRO A 151 -14.39 -1.68 4.39
CA PRO A 151 -14.21 -0.76 5.51
C PRO A 151 -14.31 -1.41 6.90
N TYR A 152 -15.32 -2.25 7.11
CA TYR A 152 -15.51 -2.98 8.37
C TYR A 152 -14.34 -3.95 8.63
N THR A 153 -13.89 -4.69 7.61
CA THR A 153 -12.77 -5.63 7.71
C THR A 153 -11.46 -4.90 8.02
N ILE A 154 -11.19 -3.75 7.38
CA ILE A 154 -10.04 -2.88 7.70
C ILE A 154 -10.12 -2.40 9.15
N CYS A 155 -11.27 -1.88 9.57
CA CYS A 155 -11.50 -1.40 10.93
C CYS A 155 -11.30 -2.51 11.98
N CYS A 156 -11.93 -3.67 11.82
CA CYS A 156 -11.79 -4.81 12.72
C CYS A 156 -10.36 -5.34 12.76
N THR A 157 -9.69 -5.48 11.61
CA THR A 157 -8.31 -5.99 11.55
C THR A 157 -7.36 -5.03 12.26
N TYR A 158 -7.45 -3.73 11.97
CA TYR A 158 -6.65 -2.69 12.64
C TYR A 158 -6.89 -2.72 14.16
N TRP A 159 -8.13 -2.57 14.62
CA TRP A 159 -8.40 -2.48 16.05
C TRP A 159 -8.06 -3.77 16.81
N LEU A 160 -8.31 -4.95 16.22
CA LEU A 160 -7.95 -6.23 16.82
C LEU A 160 -6.44 -6.40 16.92
N THR A 161 -5.70 -6.17 15.83
CA THR A 161 -4.24 -6.38 15.80
C THR A 161 -3.50 -5.34 16.64
N SER A 162 -3.84 -4.06 16.53
CA SER A 162 -3.24 -3.00 17.35
C SER A 162 -3.54 -3.17 18.83
N THR A 163 -4.76 -3.59 19.20
CA THR A 163 -5.10 -3.84 20.61
C THR A 163 -4.42 -5.10 21.15
N ALA A 164 -4.36 -6.20 20.37
CA ALA A 164 -3.66 -7.41 20.78
C ALA A 164 -2.15 -7.16 20.97
N ALA A 165 -1.52 -6.45 20.04
CA ALA A 165 -0.12 -6.05 20.14
C ALA A 165 0.10 -5.11 21.34
N TYR A 166 -0.81 -4.15 21.58
CA TYR A 166 -0.77 -3.28 22.77
C TYR A 166 -0.90 -4.07 24.08
N ILE A 167 -1.75 -5.09 24.14
CA ILE A 167 -1.90 -5.96 25.32
C ILE A 167 -0.61 -6.74 25.60
N ILE A 168 0.00 -7.34 24.57
CA ILE A 168 1.30 -8.02 24.67
C ILE A 168 2.36 -7.05 25.21
N GLU A 169 2.41 -5.83 24.65
CA GLU A 169 3.31 -4.75 25.06
C GLU A 169 3.06 -4.21 26.47
N TYR A 170 1.80 -4.19 26.94
CA TYR A 170 1.39 -3.64 28.23
C TYR A 170 1.67 -4.62 29.39
N PHE A 171 1.38 -5.89 29.20
CA PHE A 171 1.56 -6.93 30.22
C PHE A 171 2.93 -7.65 30.13
N ASN A 172 3.75 -7.33 29.11
CA ASN A 172 4.97 -8.06 28.77
C ASN A 172 4.74 -9.58 28.69
N LEU A 173 3.79 -10.00 27.85
CA LEU A 173 3.41 -11.41 27.71
C LEU A 173 4.51 -12.25 27.03
N PHE A 174 5.40 -11.60 26.29
CA PHE A 174 6.54 -12.19 25.59
C PHE A 174 7.70 -11.18 25.64
N PRO A 175 8.97 -11.60 25.67
CA PRO A 175 10.12 -10.70 25.66
C PRO A 175 10.23 -9.95 24.33
N VAL A 176 9.46 -8.87 24.22
CA VAL A 176 9.38 -8.02 23.02
C VAL A 176 10.30 -6.81 23.14
N GLU A 177 10.77 -6.45 24.33
CA GLU A 177 11.65 -5.30 24.56
C GLU A 177 12.91 -5.34 23.70
N GLU A 178 13.50 -6.52 23.52
CA GLU A 178 14.68 -6.76 22.68
C GLU A 178 14.42 -6.50 21.19
N ARG A 179 13.14 -6.49 20.77
CA ARG A 179 12.70 -6.23 19.40
C ARG A 179 12.23 -4.78 19.18
N ILE A 180 12.17 -3.97 20.24
CA ILE A 180 11.75 -2.56 20.14
C ILE A 180 12.92 -1.72 19.60
N ILE A 181 12.77 -1.20 18.38
CA ILE A 181 13.80 -0.41 17.68
C ILE A 181 14.12 0.91 18.41
N GLN A 182 13.15 1.52 19.10
CA GLN A 182 13.32 2.82 19.78
C GLN A 182 12.79 2.83 21.24
N PRO A 183 13.41 2.09 22.19
CA PRO A 183 12.86 1.93 23.55
C PRO A 183 12.66 3.25 24.31
N ARG A 184 13.57 4.22 24.11
CA ARG A 184 13.55 5.53 24.78
C ARG A 184 12.48 6.50 24.29
N ARG A 185 11.80 6.20 23.18
CA ARG A 185 10.77 7.05 22.56
C ARG A 185 9.40 6.37 22.49
N ARG A 186 9.27 5.17 23.07
CA ARG A 186 8.04 4.38 23.15
C ARG A 186 6.91 5.20 23.78
N LEU A 187 5.73 5.17 23.17
CA LEU A 187 4.53 5.74 23.75
C LEU A 187 4.11 4.89 24.95
N LEU A 188 4.14 5.46 26.15
CA LEU A 188 3.80 4.72 27.37
C LEU A 188 2.30 4.83 27.69
N PRO A 189 1.68 3.83 28.35
CA PRO A 189 0.25 3.80 28.68
C PRO A 189 -0.30 4.99 29.48
N LYS A 190 0.59 5.78 30.11
CA LYS A 190 0.27 6.99 30.88
C LYS A 190 0.51 8.30 30.11
N ASP A 191 0.90 8.24 28.83
CA ASP A 191 1.13 9.45 28.04
C ASP A 191 -0.20 10.22 27.86
N PRO A 192 -0.28 11.49 28.28
CA PRO A 192 -1.51 12.28 28.16
C PRO A 192 -1.96 12.45 26.70
N LYS A 193 -1.12 12.19 25.69
CA LYS A 193 -1.48 12.23 24.27
C LYS A 193 -2.18 10.97 23.77
N PHE A 194 -2.13 9.85 24.50
CA PHE A 194 -2.68 8.56 24.05
C PHE A 194 -4.18 8.65 23.70
N HIS A 195 -4.96 9.40 24.48
CA HIS A 195 -6.39 9.62 24.20
C HIS A 195 -6.63 10.39 22.87
N ARG A 196 -5.73 11.30 22.49
CA ARG A 196 -5.79 12.03 21.21
C ARG A 196 -5.42 11.08 20.07
N LEU A 197 -4.43 10.20 20.28
CA LEU A 197 -4.06 9.16 19.32
C LEU A 197 -5.28 8.28 19.00
N LEU A 198 -5.85 7.63 20.02
CA LEU A 198 -6.99 6.72 19.82
C LEU A 198 -8.20 7.43 19.20
N ARG A 199 -8.50 8.67 19.59
CA ARG A 199 -9.62 9.45 19.01
C ARG A 199 -9.41 9.72 17.52
N VAL A 200 -8.21 10.08 17.11
CA VAL A 200 -7.89 10.31 15.68
C VAL A 200 -8.00 9.01 14.90
N CYS A 201 -7.39 7.92 15.38
CA CYS A 201 -7.48 6.64 14.68
C CYS A 201 -8.92 6.12 14.61
N ALA A 202 -9.75 6.39 15.63
CA ALA A 202 -11.18 6.08 15.61
C ALA A 202 -11.96 6.94 14.60
N LEU A 203 -11.70 8.25 14.52
CA LEU A 203 -12.31 9.10 13.48
C LEU A 203 -11.89 8.67 12.07
N ASN A 204 -10.61 8.35 11.88
CA ASN A 204 -10.10 7.84 10.61
C ASN A 204 -10.78 6.50 10.25
N THR A 205 -10.76 5.50 11.13
CA THR A 205 -11.29 4.14 10.82
C THR A 205 -12.80 3.99 10.86
N ILE A 206 -13.51 4.65 11.78
CA ILE A 206 -14.96 4.46 11.99
C ILE A 206 -15.78 5.45 11.16
N VAL A 207 -15.25 6.63 10.84
CA VAL A 207 -15.97 7.66 10.08
C VAL A 207 -15.39 7.83 8.68
N LEU A 208 -14.09 8.10 8.55
CA LEU A 208 -13.50 8.45 7.27
C LEU A 208 -13.37 7.25 6.31
N VAL A 209 -12.97 6.06 6.77
CA VAL A 209 -12.87 4.87 5.91
C VAL A 209 -14.25 4.46 5.32
N PRO A 210 -15.35 4.38 6.09
CA PRO A 210 -16.69 4.19 5.52
C PRO A 210 -17.14 5.32 4.60
N LEU A 211 -16.80 6.59 4.87
CA LEU A 211 -17.08 7.70 3.95
C LEU A 211 -16.33 7.55 2.61
N ILE A 212 -15.09 7.05 2.62
CA ILE A 212 -14.35 6.73 1.40
C ILE A 212 -15.04 5.58 0.65
N GLY A 213 -15.48 4.52 1.35
CA GLY A 213 -16.24 3.41 0.76
C GLY A 213 -17.53 3.88 0.07
N MET A 214 -18.33 4.71 0.74
CA MET A 214 -19.54 5.33 0.16
C MET A 214 -19.21 6.32 -0.98
N GLY A 215 -18.07 7.00 -0.93
CA GLY A 215 -17.56 7.83 -2.02
C GLY A 215 -17.26 7.01 -3.27
N SER A 216 -16.58 5.87 -3.11
CA SER A 216 -16.32 4.91 -4.19
C SER A 216 -17.61 4.34 -4.79
N PHE A 217 -18.61 4.01 -3.95
CA PHE A 217 -19.94 3.59 -4.40
C PHE A 217 -20.61 4.64 -5.30
N TYR A 218 -20.53 5.93 -4.93
CA TYR A 218 -21.08 7.02 -5.74
C TYR A 218 -20.29 7.22 -7.05
N LEU A 219 -18.96 7.21 -6.99
CA LEU A 219 -18.10 7.37 -8.17
C LEU A 219 -18.29 6.25 -9.20
N GLN A 220 -18.60 5.03 -8.76
CA GLN A 220 -18.90 3.90 -9.66
C GLN A 220 -20.08 4.19 -10.60
N GLN A 221 -21.05 5.02 -10.22
CA GLN A 221 -22.17 5.40 -11.11
C GLN A 221 -21.70 6.13 -12.38
N TYR A 222 -20.46 6.63 -12.38
CA TYR A 222 -19.80 7.30 -13.49
C TYR A 222 -18.66 6.46 -14.10
N ARG A 223 -18.51 5.17 -13.74
CA ARG A 223 -17.38 4.31 -14.13
C ARG A 223 -17.03 4.38 -15.61
N ASP A 224 -18.04 4.30 -16.47
CA ASP A 224 -17.89 4.31 -17.93
C ASP A 224 -17.42 5.69 -18.47
N THR A 225 -17.65 6.76 -17.70
CA THR A 225 -17.22 8.14 -18.01
C THR A 225 -15.83 8.45 -17.45
N ILE A 226 -15.50 7.94 -16.25
CA ILE A 226 -14.20 8.18 -15.59
C ILE A 226 -13.12 7.17 -16.00
N GLY A 227 -13.50 6.07 -16.68
CA GLY A 227 -12.59 5.06 -17.19
C GLY A 227 -11.98 4.15 -16.11
N LEU A 228 -12.56 4.13 -14.91
CA LEU A 228 -12.13 3.28 -13.79
C LEU A 228 -13.08 2.08 -13.71
N TYR A 229 -12.54 0.87 -13.87
CA TYR A 229 -13.34 -0.35 -13.90
C TYR A 229 -12.87 -1.34 -12.82
N VAL A 230 -13.81 -2.13 -12.31
CA VAL A 230 -13.59 -3.32 -11.48
C VAL A 230 -14.66 -4.33 -11.93
N ASP A 231 -14.27 -5.59 -12.12
CA ASP A 231 -15.04 -6.60 -12.86
C ASP A 231 -15.55 -7.74 -11.93
N MET A 232 -16.82 -8.17 -12.05
CA MET A 232 -17.64 -8.68 -10.91
C MET A 232 -18.65 -9.86 -11.12
N ASP A 233 -18.86 -10.37 -12.34
CA ASP A 233 -19.37 -11.69 -12.84
C ASP A 233 -18.87 -13.05 -12.23
N PRO A 234 -19.57 -13.73 -11.30
CA PRO A 234 -19.37 -15.12 -10.82
C PRO A 234 -19.10 -16.26 -11.83
N GLU A 235 -19.25 -16.04 -13.14
CA GLU A 235 -18.96 -17.01 -14.20
C GLU A 235 -17.57 -16.82 -14.84
N ARG A 236 -16.93 -15.67 -14.60
CA ARG A 236 -15.63 -15.28 -15.20
C ARG A 236 -14.53 -15.13 -14.15
N LEU A 237 -14.16 -16.27 -13.58
CA LEU A 237 -13.11 -16.38 -12.57
C LEU A 237 -11.71 -16.16 -13.19
N PRO A 238 -10.87 -15.27 -12.65
CA PRO A 238 -9.50 -15.10 -13.12
C PRO A 238 -8.66 -16.34 -12.84
N SER A 239 -7.64 -16.59 -13.66
CA SER A 239 -6.67 -17.65 -13.39
C SER A 239 -5.77 -17.29 -12.19
N LYS A 240 -5.13 -18.27 -11.53
CA LYS A 240 -4.16 -17.96 -10.45
C LYS A 240 -2.97 -17.14 -10.93
N LEU A 241 -2.52 -17.40 -12.17
CA LEU A 241 -1.46 -16.62 -12.81
C LEU A 241 -1.88 -15.17 -12.98
N GLU A 242 -3.12 -14.94 -13.42
CA GLU A 242 -3.71 -13.61 -13.55
C GLU A 242 -3.84 -12.90 -12.19
N ILE A 243 -4.39 -13.54 -11.15
CA ILE A 243 -4.44 -12.98 -9.80
C ILE A 243 -3.03 -12.57 -9.33
N ALA A 244 -2.03 -13.44 -9.51
CA ALA A 244 -0.66 -13.15 -9.09
C ALA A 244 -0.05 -11.95 -9.85
N VAL A 245 -0.29 -11.86 -11.16
CA VAL A 245 0.14 -10.72 -12.00
C VAL A 245 -0.59 -9.42 -11.60
N GLN A 246 -1.88 -9.48 -11.36
CA GLN A 246 -2.68 -8.33 -10.88
C GLN A 246 -2.18 -7.86 -9.51
N MET A 247 -1.92 -8.77 -8.57
CA MET A 247 -1.35 -8.42 -7.26
C MET A 247 0.03 -7.77 -7.36
N ILE A 248 0.93 -8.30 -8.21
CA ILE A 248 2.24 -7.66 -8.46
C ILE A 248 2.06 -6.25 -9.02
N TYR A 249 1.13 -6.06 -9.96
CA TYR A 249 0.81 -4.74 -10.49
C TYR A 249 0.24 -3.81 -9.41
N PHE A 250 -0.68 -4.27 -8.55
CA PHE A 250 -1.21 -3.47 -7.43
C PHE A 250 -0.11 -3.03 -6.47
N ILE A 251 0.83 -3.93 -6.13
CA ILE A 251 1.98 -3.60 -5.28
C ILE A 251 2.82 -2.50 -5.94
N LEU A 252 3.12 -2.61 -7.24
CA LEU A 252 3.89 -1.60 -7.97
C LEU A 252 3.18 -0.23 -8.05
N VAL A 253 1.86 -0.22 -8.28
CA VAL A 253 1.05 1.01 -8.24
C VAL A 253 1.03 1.62 -6.84
N ASN A 254 0.81 0.79 -5.82
CA ASN A 254 0.78 1.20 -4.42
C ASN A 254 2.11 1.82 -4.00
N GLU A 255 3.23 1.12 -4.17
CA GLU A 255 4.56 1.62 -3.80
C GLU A 255 4.88 2.94 -4.49
N PHE A 256 4.55 3.08 -5.77
CA PHE A 256 4.76 4.32 -6.52
C PHE A 256 3.91 5.48 -5.97
N LEU A 257 2.58 5.29 -5.86
CA LEU A 257 1.68 6.35 -5.41
C LEU A 257 1.89 6.71 -3.94
N PHE A 258 2.17 5.72 -3.08
CA PHE A 258 2.54 5.91 -1.68
C PHE A 258 3.82 6.75 -1.59
N PHE A 259 4.89 6.36 -2.30
CA PHE A 259 6.16 7.08 -2.31
C PHE A 259 5.98 8.54 -2.74
N TYR A 260 5.30 8.80 -3.86
CA TYR A 260 5.16 10.17 -4.37
C TYR A 260 4.15 11.02 -3.58
N GLY A 261 3.09 10.43 -3.04
CA GLY A 261 2.15 11.09 -2.13
C GLY A 261 2.83 11.51 -0.82
N HIS A 262 3.54 10.58 -0.18
CA HIS A 262 4.32 10.83 1.03
C HIS A 262 5.47 11.82 0.77
N TRP A 263 6.20 11.68 -0.33
CA TRP A 263 7.24 12.64 -0.73
C TRP A 263 6.66 14.05 -0.91
N LEU A 264 5.49 14.21 -1.55
CA LEU A 264 4.84 15.51 -1.72
C LEU A 264 4.50 16.17 -0.38
N PHE A 265 4.03 15.37 0.59
CA PHE A 265 3.75 15.81 1.96
C PHE A 265 5.00 16.29 2.71
N HIS A 266 6.17 15.73 2.42
CA HIS A 266 7.47 16.20 2.94
C HIS A 266 8.05 17.39 2.17
N ALA A 267 7.96 17.38 0.83
CA ALA A 267 8.62 18.32 -0.06
C ALA A 267 8.00 19.74 0.00
N SER A 268 6.70 19.84 0.30
CA SER A 268 6.02 21.13 0.49
C SER A 268 6.06 21.55 1.96
N PRO A 269 6.72 22.67 2.33
CA PRO A 269 6.74 23.15 3.72
C PRO A 269 5.34 23.51 4.26
N TYR A 270 4.38 23.80 3.37
CA TYR A 270 2.98 24.04 3.76
C TYR A 270 2.29 22.73 4.12
N LEU A 271 2.33 21.74 3.23
CA LEU A 271 1.70 20.43 3.45
C LEU A 271 2.33 19.74 4.67
N TYR A 272 3.67 19.79 4.80
CA TYR A 272 4.36 19.27 5.97
C TYR A 272 3.83 19.91 7.27
N LYS A 273 3.85 21.25 7.37
CA LYS A 273 3.47 21.95 8.62
C LYS A 273 1.99 21.81 8.99
N LYS A 274 1.09 21.61 8.01
CA LYS A 274 -0.36 21.60 8.22
C LYS A 274 -1.00 20.22 8.27
N ILE A 275 -0.40 19.24 7.62
CA ILE A 275 -0.96 17.89 7.43
C ILE A 275 0.02 16.90 8.06
N HIS A 276 1.17 16.69 7.43
CA HIS A 276 2.04 15.55 7.69
C HIS A 276 2.84 15.62 9.01
N LYS A 277 3.07 16.82 9.55
CA LYS A 277 3.68 17.00 10.88
C LYS A 277 2.90 16.27 11.98
N MET A 278 1.60 16.04 11.77
CA MET A 278 0.77 15.25 12.69
C MET A 278 1.22 13.79 12.76
N HIS A 279 1.46 13.14 11.62
CA HIS A 279 2.00 11.78 11.56
C HIS A 279 3.35 11.66 12.27
N HIS A 280 4.22 12.67 12.10
CA HIS A 280 5.51 12.77 12.78
C HIS A 280 5.46 13.19 14.26
N GLU A 281 4.28 13.29 14.89
CA GLU A 281 4.17 13.54 16.35
C GLU A 281 4.67 12.36 17.21
N TYR A 282 4.75 11.15 16.65
CA TYR A 282 5.22 9.93 17.32
C TYR A 282 6.46 9.33 16.62
N PRO A 283 7.69 9.75 17.00
CA PRO A 283 8.90 9.33 16.30
C PRO A 283 9.28 7.85 16.48
N ALA A 284 8.75 7.19 17.51
CA ALA A 284 8.84 5.74 17.67
C ALA A 284 7.61 5.08 17.02
N PRO A 285 7.83 4.08 16.14
CA PRO A 285 6.75 3.22 15.68
C PRO A 285 6.00 2.65 16.89
N ASN A 286 4.68 2.76 16.86
CA ASN A 286 3.79 2.16 17.86
C ASN A 286 2.53 1.66 17.17
N VAL A 287 1.91 0.65 17.77
CA VAL A 287 0.89 -0.20 17.15
C VAL A 287 -0.37 0.53 16.69
N PHE A 288 -0.65 1.74 17.18
CA PHE A 288 -1.79 2.55 16.75
C PHE A 288 -1.41 3.74 15.86
N ALA A 289 -0.15 4.19 15.83
CA ALA A 289 0.24 5.38 15.07
C ALA A 289 0.24 5.18 13.54
N SER A 290 0.14 3.94 13.05
CA SER A 290 0.01 3.64 11.61
C SER A 290 -1.17 4.35 10.94
N LEU A 291 -2.27 4.60 11.67
CA LEU A 291 -3.42 5.39 11.18
C LEU A 291 -3.58 6.75 11.92
N TYR A 292 -2.54 7.18 12.66
CA TYR A 292 -2.49 8.52 13.25
C TYR A 292 -1.95 9.52 12.23
N CYS A 293 -2.78 9.89 11.27
CA CYS A 293 -2.48 10.86 10.23
C CYS A 293 -3.64 11.84 10.06
N HIS A 294 -3.39 12.92 9.33
CA HIS A 294 -4.43 13.88 8.98
C HIS A 294 -5.39 13.25 7.94
N PRO A 295 -6.71 13.52 7.95
CA PRO A 295 -7.67 12.97 6.98
C PRO A 295 -7.24 12.99 5.51
N LEU A 296 -6.69 14.11 5.04
CA LEU A 296 -6.20 14.24 3.66
C LEU A 296 -4.95 13.40 3.36
N GLU A 297 -4.14 13.10 4.37
CA GLU A 297 -3.00 12.19 4.27
C GLU A 297 -3.48 10.75 4.14
N LEU A 298 -4.45 10.33 4.98
CA LEU A 298 -5.11 9.02 4.86
C LEU A 298 -5.67 8.79 3.45
N VAL A 299 -6.30 9.81 2.85
CA VAL A 299 -6.83 9.69 1.49
C VAL A 299 -5.71 9.59 0.45
N ILE A 300 -4.73 10.50 0.46
CA ILE A 300 -3.74 10.62 -0.63
C ILE A 300 -2.58 9.63 -0.52
N ALA A 301 -2.12 9.33 0.69
CA ALA A 301 -0.97 8.46 0.94
C ALA A 301 -1.35 7.03 1.30
N ASP A 302 -2.55 6.75 1.84
CA ASP A 302 -2.93 5.38 2.21
C ASP A 302 -4.01 4.80 1.26
N PHE A 303 -5.16 5.48 1.10
CA PHE A 303 -6.31 4.92 0.35
C PHE A 303 -6.18 4.97 -1.17
N VAL A 304 -5.72 6.09 -1.73
CA VAL A 304 -5.53 6.21 -3.19
C VAL A 304 -4.48 5.21 -3.69
N PRO A 305 -3.30 5.04 -3.06
CA PRO A 305 -2.32 4.03 -3.48
C PRO A 305 -2.86 2.59 -3.41
N LEU A 306 -3.59 2.26 -2.33
CA LEU A 306 -4.18 0.93 -2.14
C LEU A 306 -5.25 0.60 -3.19
N GLY A 307 -6.10 1.56 -3.54
CA GLY A 307 -7.23 1.34 -4.48
C GLY A 307 -6.87 1.53 -5.95
N ALA A 308 -5.94 2.43 -6.28
CA ALA A 308 -5.68 2.83 -7.67
C ALA A 308 -5.23 1.67 -8.57
N GLY A 309 -4.51 0.68 -8.02
CA GLY A 309 -4.08 -0.50 -8.78
C GLY A 309 -5.26 -1.28 -9.38
N ALA A 310 -6.33 -1.47 -8.61
CA ALA A 310 -7.53 -2.16 -9.09
C ALA A 310 -8.26 -1.36 -10.17
N PHE A 311 -8.50 -0.07 -9.90
CA PHE A 311 -9.22 0.83 -10.81
C PHE A 311 -8.48 1.08 -12.14
N CYS A 312 -7.15 1.21 -12.12
CA CYS A 312 -6.34 1.44 -13.33
C CYS A 312 -6.21 0.19 -14.21
N LEU A 313 -6.22 -1.01 -13.63
CA LEU A 313 -6.08 -2.25 -14.40
C LEU A 313 -7.41 -2.75 -14.97
N GLY A 314 -8.54 -2.24 -14.48
CA GLY A 314 -9.86 -2.82 -14.77
C GLY A 314 -10.02 -4.17 -14.07
N ALA A 315 -9.45 -4.32 -12.87
CA ALA A 315 -9.10 -5.65 -12.36
C ALA A 315 -10.32 -6.52 -12.02
N HIS A 316 -10.19 -7.80 -12.34
CA HIS A 316 -11.10 -8.85 -11.90
C HIS A 316 -10.99 -9.02 -10.38
N CYS A 317 -11.89 -8.41 -9.62
CA CYS A 317 -12.03 -8.71 -8.19
C CYS A 317 -12.79 -10.03 -8.04
N CYS A 318 -12.10 -11.10 -8.44
CA CYS A 318 -12.54 -12.48 -8.59
C CYS A 318 -13.51 -12.82 -9.73
N ASN A 319 -13.89 -11.91 -10.64
CA ASN A 319 -15.04 -12.12 -11.54
C ASN A 319 -15.03 -11.21 -12.83
N THR A 320 -16.07 -11.23 -13.72
CA THR A 320 -16.36 -10.22 -14.80
C THR A 320 -17.83 -9.83 -15.02
#